data_AF-A0A833VCR8-F1
#
_entry.id   AF-A0A833VCR8-F1
#
_cell.length_a   1.000
_cell.length_b   1.000
_cell.length_c   1.000
_cell.angle_alpha   90.00
_cell.angle_beta   90.00
_cell.angle_gamma   90.00
#
_symmetry.space_group_name_H-M   'P 1'
#
loop_
_entity.id
_entity.type
_entity.pdbx_description
1 polymer ?
#
loop_
_entity_poly.entity_id
_entity_poly.type
_entity_poly.pdbx_seq_one_letter_code
_entity_poly.pdbx_strand_id
1 'polypeptide(L)'
;MTRGVASWGRWKSCSYKKFTVAICFVNLFVALVILRSLRFSCASISHSVSKKYTEGQIERIKESIRIREEAVPTELLKAVMRLRKEMAEQEKSKLKLPPSLKQKVARDIIEKLRSLREGSNSTDEIEAVEMWRIERLNDLKTSERSLSDLVSSAKEANMLRVALELNWRTLMDDIGIWIPANVTNPEHNDKPDNEPEEAEIIPGPPLQPVCNVELHTDYAGAAVRWGLTHHKESAADCCQACLDQAKHAKPGEMKCNIWVYCPSEFGCFSPDIYEHKHQECWLKMDEKPRINFKDKYSESYRDSHPTAPVVVPWMSGVISN
;
A
#
# COMPACT_ATOMS: atom_id res chain seq x y z
N MET A 1 -59.71 -46.12 62.80
CA MET A 1 -59.62 -47.45 62.14
C MET A 1 -58.94 -47.27 60.79
N THR A 2 -57.86 -48.04 60.57
CA THR A 2 -57.18 -48.47 59.31
C THR A 2 -56.96 -47.43 58.18
N ARG A 3 -55.76 -46.91 57.91
CA ARG A 3 -54.49 -47.50 57.35
C ARG A 3 -54.57 -48.08 55.94
N GLY A 4 -53.73 -47.53 55.06
CA GLY A 4 -53.24 -48.16 53.83
C GLY A 4 -52.32 -47.21 53.03
N VAL A 5 -51.07 -47.01 53.45
CA VAL A 5 -50.02 -46.40 52.61
C VAL A 5 -48.92 -47.42 52.42
N ALA A 6 -48.68 -47.76 51.16
CA ALA A 6 -47.72 -48.75 50.71
C ALA A 6 -46.28 -48.25 50.91
N SER A 7 -45.44 -49.14 51.41
CA SER A 7 -44.01 -48.96 51.59
C SER A 7 -43.26 -49.12 50.27
N TRP A 8 -42.41 -48.16 49.92
CA TRP A 8 -41.32 -48.39 48.97
C TRP A 8 -39.97 -48.31 49.69
N GLY A 9 -39.22 -49.40 49.54
CA GLY A 9 -38.01 -49.70 50.29
C GLY A 9 -36.82 -48.87 49.86
N ARG A 10 -36.25 -48.14 50.83
CA ARG A 10 -34.89 -48.37 51.36
C ARG A 10 -33.82 -48.81 50.34
N TRP A 11 -33.32 -47.88 49.53
CA TRP A 11 -31.99 -48.01 48.91
C TRP A 11 -30.93 -47.40 49.84
N LYS A 12 -30.02 -48.25 50.31
CA LYS A 12 -28.96 -47.97 51.27
C LYS A 12 -27.91 -46.99 50.70
N SER A 13 -27.61 -45.95 51.49
CA SER A 13 -26.31 -45.28 51.66
C SER A 13 -25.23 -45.57 50.61
N CYS A 14 -25.21 -44.80 49.52
CA CYS A 14 -24.02 -44.68 48.68
C CYS A 14 -23.26 -43.41 49.07
N SER A 15 -22.10 -43.60 49.72
CA SER A 15 -21.23 -42.53 50.20
C SER A 15 -20.94 -41.54 49.07
N TYR A 16 -21.15 -40.24 49.30
CA TYR A 16 -20.88 -39.14 48.36
C TYR A 16 -19.52 -39.27 47.67
N LYS A 17 -18.52 -39.84 48.38
CA LYS A 17 -17.19 -40.18 47.87
C LYS A 17 -17.20 -41.14 46.67
N LYS A 18 -18.06 -42.16 46.66
CA LYS A 18 -18.16 -43.11 45.52
C LYS A 18 -18.80 -42.46 44.29
N PHE A 19 -19.73 -41.52 44.50
CA PHE A 19 -20.36 -40.77 43.42
C PHE A 19 -19.40 -39.77 42.78
N THR A 20 -18.59 -39.06 43.58
CA THR A 20 -17.54 -38.16 43.06
C THR A 20 -16.47 -38.93 42.29
N VAL A 21 -16.03 -40.09 42.80
CA VAL A 21 -15.06 -40.95 42.08
C VAL A 21 -15.61 -41.42 40.75
N ALA A 22 -16.89 -41.83 40.68
CA ALA A 22 -17.53 -42.22 39.42
C ALA A 22 -17.58 -41.08 38.39
N ILE A 23 -17.91 -39.86 38.83
CA ILE A 23 -17.90 -38.66 37.97
C ILE A 23 -16.47 -38.39 37.45
N CYS A 24 -15.45 -38.52 38.30
CA CYS A 24 -14.06 -38.37 37.87
C CYS A 24 -13.66 -39.40 36.82
N PHE A 25 -14.11 -40.66 36.94
CA PHE A 25 -13.85 -41.68 35.91
C PHE A 25 -14.56 -41.37 34.58
N VAL A 26 -15.78 -40.84 34.62
CA VAL A 26 -16.50 -40.41 33.41
C VAL A 26 -15.77 -39.23 32.76
N ASN A 27 -15.35 -38.23 33.53
CA ASN A 27 -14.60 -37.08 33.01
C ASN A 27 -13.25 -37.51 32.42
N LEU A 28 -12.54 -38.44 33.07
CA LEU A 28 -11.30 -39.01 32.55
C LEU A 28 -11.55 -39.77 31.23
N PHE A 29 -12.62 -40.55 31.16
CA PHE A 29 -13.00 -41.25 29.94
C PHE A 29 -13.31 -40.29 28.80
N VAL A 30 -14.10 -39.24 29.05
CA VAL A 30 -14.40 -38.19 28.07
C VAL A 30 -13.12 -37.48 27.61
N ALA A 31 -12.21 -37.13 28.54
CA ALA A 31 -10.93 -36.54 28.20
C ALA A 31 -10.07 -37.46 27.31
N LEU A 32 -10.06 -38.76 27.58
CA LEU A 32 -9.34 -39.75 26.76
C LEU A 32 -9.98 -39.92 25.37
N VAL A 33 -11.31 -39.86 25.26
CA VAL A 33 -12.00 -39.88 23.95
C VAL A 33 -11.69 -38.62 23.14
N ILE A 34 -11.70 -37.44 23.77
CA ILE A 34 -11.32 -36.17 23.11
C ILE A 34 -9.85 -36.20 22.69
N LEU A 35 -8.94 -36.69 23.53
CA LEU A 35 -7.53 -36.85 23.17
C LEU A 35 -7.34 -37.84 22.01
N ARG A 36 -8.14 -38.91 21.97
CA ARG A 36 -8.10 -39.89 20.88
C ARG A 36 -8.67 -39.31 19.57
N SER A 37 -9.74 -38.52 19.63
CA SER A 37 -10.30 -37.86 18.45
C SER A 37 -9.39 -36.76 17.92
N LEU A 38 -8.71 -36.01 18.80
CA LEU A 38 -7.69 -35.03 18.43
C LEU A 38 -6.47 -35.71 17.79
N ARG A 39 -5.99 -36.84 18.34
CA ARG A 39 -4.90 -37.62 17.71
C ARG A 39 -5.31 -38.19 16.36
N PHE A 40 -6.54 -38.69 16.23
CA PHE A 40 -7.05 -39.20 14.95
C PHE A 40 -7.19 -38.07 13.92
N SER A 41 -7.65 -36.89 14.34
CA SER A 41 -7.76 -35.70 13.49
C SER A 41 -6.38 -35.20 13.03
N CYS A 42 -5.41 -35.14 13.94
CA CYS A 42 -4.05 -34.73 13.62
C CYS A 42 -3.35 -35.74 12.69
N ALA A 43 -3.57 -37.04 12.92
CA ALA A 43 -3.09 -38.10 12.03
C ALA A 43 -3.75 -38.02 10.65
N SER A 44 -5.06 -37.74 10.56
CA SER A 44 -5.76 -37.56 9.27
C SER A 44 -5.30 -36.30 8.52
N ILE A 45 -5.03 -35.21 9.22
CA ILE A 45 -4.48 -33.98 8.62
C ILE A 45 -3.08 -34.26 8.09
N SER A 46 -2.21 -34.90 8.89
CA SER A 46 -0.87 -35.31 8.46
C SER A 46 -0.91 -36.24 7.25
N HIS A 47 -1.88 -37.15 7.19
CA HIS A 47 -2.07 -38.08 6.07
C HIS A 47 -2.66 -37.41 4.81
N SER A 48 -3.47 -36.35 4.97
CA SER A 48 -3.99 -35.55 3.86
C SER A 48 -2.95 -34.59 3.28
N VAL A 49 -2.08 -34.02 4.11
CA VAL A 49 -0.96 -33.16 3.68
C VAL A 49 0.08 -34.01 2.94
N SER A 50 0.33 -35.24 3.41
CA SER A 50 1.20 -36.21 2.72
C SER A 50 0.66 -36.70 1.36
N LYS A 51 -0.65 -36.57 1.08
CA LYS A 51 -1.23 -36.88 -0.23
C LYS A 51 -1.22 -35.70 -1.21
N LYS A 52 -1.00 -34.48 -0.73
CA LYS A 52 -1.10 -33.25 -1.54
C LYS A 52 0.24 -32.84 -2.18
N TYR A 53 1.35 -33.35 -1.65
CA TYR A 53 2.70 -33.03 -2.12
C TYR A 53 3.51 -34.31 -2.31
N THR A 54 4.20 -34.40 -3.43
CA THR A 54 5.19 -35.47 -3.70
C THR A 54 6.40 -35.32 -2.78
N GLU A 55 7.12 -36.41 -2.55
CA GLU A 55 8.30 -36.45 -1.68
C GLU A 55 9.34 -35.39 -2.08
N GLY A 56 9.59 -35.23 -3.38
CA GLY A 56 10.47 -34.18 -3.90
C GLY A 56 9.94 -32.76 -3.71
N GLN A 57 8.63 -32.53 -3.60
CA GLN A 57 8.08 -31.22 -3.23
C GLN A 57 8.31 -30.92 -1.75
N ILE A 58 8.18 -31.92 -0.88
CA ILE A 58 8.44 -31.78 0.56
C ILE A 58 9.92 -31.46 0.80
N GLU A 59 10.82 -32.12 0.07
CA GLU A 59 12.26 -31.84 0.14
C GLU A 59 12.59 -30.41 -0.29
N ARG A 60 12.02 -29.94 -1.40
CA ARG A 60 12.17 -28.54 -1.84
C ARG A 60 11.63 -27.53 -0.81
N ILE A 61 10.52 -27.84 -0.15
CA ILE A 61 9.96 -26.99 0.91
C ILE A 61 10.95 -26.92 2.08
N LYS A 62 11.47 -28.06 2.54
CA LYS A 62 12.46 -28.11 3.64
C LYS A 62 13.73 -27.33 3.29
N GLU A 63 14.24 -27.51 2.08
CA GLU A 63 15.43 -26.81 1.59
C GLU A 63 15.20 -25.29 1.54
N SER A 64 14.05 -24.85 1.02
CA SER A 64 13.71 -23.43 0.97
C SER A 64 13.59 -22.79 2.37
N ILE A 65 13.19 -23.56 3.38
CA ILE A 65 13.10 -23.06 4.77
C ILE A 65 14.52 -22.90 5.32
N ARG A 66 15.39 -23.89 5.12
CA ARG A 66 16.79 -23.80 5.54
C ARG A 66 17.52 -22.60 4.92
N ILE A 67 17.37 -22.41 3.60
CA ILE A 67 17.97 -21.26 2.90
C ILE A 67 17.46 -19.94 3.48
N ARG A 68 16.16 -19.83 3.79
CA ARG A 68 15.56 -18.62 4.39
C ARG A 68 16.08 -18.37 5.80
N GLU A 69 16.26 -19.41 6.61
CA GLU A 69 16.81 -19.32 7.97
C GLU A 69 18.29 -18.89 7.95
N GLU A 70 19.09 -19.45 7.05
CA GLU A 70 20.50 -19.09 6.87
C GLU A 70 20.69 -17.70 6.25
N ALA A 71 19.75 -17.26 5.40
CA ALA A 71 19.74 -15.93 4.81
C ALA A 71 19.21 -14.83 5.75
N VAL A 72 18.74 -15.16 6.96
CA VAL A 72 18.34 -14.14 7.93
C VAL A 72 19.57 -13.32 8.32
N PRO A 73 19.59 -12.00 8.08
CA PRO A 73 20.75 -11.17 8.39
C PRO A 73 20.77 -10.88 9.91
N THR A 74 21.19 -11.87 10.69
CA THR A 74 21.16 -11.83 12.16
C THR A 74 21.97 -10.68 12.75
N GLU A 75 23.10 -10.33 12.14
CA GLU A 75 23.92 -9.19 12.56
C GLU A 75 23.24 -7.85 12.31
N LEU A 76 22.56 -7.69 11.17
CA LEU A 76 21.75 -6.51 10.90
C LEU A 76 20.60 -6.40 11.90
N LEU A 77 19.92 -7.51 12.19
CA LEU A 77 18.81 -7.53 13.14
C LEU A 77 19.28 -7.16 14.56
N LYS A 78 20.44 -7.66 14.99
CA LYS A 78 21.10 -7.24 16.24
C LYS A 78 21.49 -5.76 16.24
N ALA A 79 22.00 -5.24 15.13
CA ALA A 79 22.34 -3.82 14.99
C ALA A 79 21.09 -2.94 15.12
N VAL A 80 20.01 -3.29 14.42
CA VAL A 80 18.71 -2.58 14.52
C VAL A 80 18.16 -2.63 15.94
N MET A 81 18.24 -3.77 16.63
CA MET A 81 17.82 -3.87 18.02
C MET A 81 18.65 -2.98 18.96
N ARG A 82 19.97 -2.90 18.77
CA ARG A 82 20.85 -1.99 19.52
C ARG A 82 20.47 -0.52 19.29
N LEU A 83 20.31 -0.12 18.03
CA LEU A 83 19.90 1.24 17.68
C LEU A 83 18.54 1.61 18.30
N ARG A 84 17.56 0.70 18.24
CA ARG A 84 16.25 0.94 18.87
C ARG A 84 16.38 1.15 20.39
N LYS A 85 17.26 0.39 21.05
CA LYS A 85 17.52 0.54 22.49
C LYS A 85 18.18 1.88 22.79
N GLU A 86 19.20 2.26 22.03
CA GLU A 86 19.89 3.55 22.17
C GLU A 86 18.93 4.72 21.94
N MET A 87 18.09 4.66 20.91
CA MET A 87 17.07 5.68 20.66
C MET A 87 16.06 5.77 21.81
N ALA A 88 15.61 4.63 22.37
CA ALA A 88 14.69 4.62 23.51
C ALA A 88 15.34 5.16 24.80
N GLU A 89 16.64 4.93 25.00
CA GLU A 89 17.41 5.50 26.11
C GLU A 89 17.62 7.01 25.93
N GLN A 90 17.92 7.46 24.71
CA GLN A 90 17.97 8.88 24.36
C GLN A 90 16.61 9.55 24.58
N GLU A 91 15.51 8.90 24.19
CA GLU A 91 14.17 9.45 24.39
C GLU A 91 13.80 9.61 25.86
N LYS A 92 14.28 8.70 26.73
CA LYS A 92 14.12 8.81 28.19
C LYS A 92 14.99 9.91 28.82
N SER A 93 16.14 10.22 28.22
CA SER A 93 17.03 11.29 28.70
C SER A 93 16.70 12.68 28.14
N LYS A 94 15.72 12.78 27.22
CA LYS A 94 15.21 14.06 26.71
C LYS A 94 14.67 14.91 27.87
N LEU A 95 15.36 16.01 28.16
CA LEU A 95 14.83 17.07 29.01
C LEU A 95 13.62 17.69 28.31
N LYS A 96 12.42 17.46 28.84
CA LYS A 96 11.19 18.08 28.33
C LYS A 96 11.15 19.55 28.76
N LEU A 97 11.13 20.45 27.78
CA LEU A 97 10.90 21.87 28.04
C LEU A 97 9.48 22.09 28.56
N PRO A 98 9.28 23.02 29.52
CA PRO A 98 7.95 23.43 29.95
C PRO A 98 7.08 23.88 28.77
N PRO A 99 5.78 23.56 28.74
CA PRO A 99 4.88 23.96 27.65
C PRO A 99 4.85 25.48 27.42
N SER A 100 4.94 26.28 28.48
CA SER A 100 5.02 27.74 28.41
C SER A 100 6.24 28.22 27.64
N LEU A 101 7.40 27.61 27.88
CA LEU A 101 8.65 27.94 27.23
C LEU A 101 8.62 27.54 25.75
N LYS A 102 8.08 26.35 25.42
CA LYS A 102 7.85 25.91 24.04
C LYS A 102 7.00 26.91 23.25
N GLN A 103 5.90 27.39 23.83
CA GLN A 103 5.03 28.38 23.19
C GLN A 103 5.72 29.73 22.97
N LYS A 104 6.56 30.18 23.91
CA LYS A 104 7.35 31.41 23.75
C LYS A 104 8.36 31.27 22.60
N VAL A 105 9.10 30.16 22.58
CA VAL A 105 10.06 29.84 21.51
C VAL A 105 9.36 29.78 20.15
N ALA A 106 8.22 29.09 20.05
CA ALA A 106 7.46 28.98 18.81
C ALA A 106 7.02 30.36 18.29
N ARG A 107 6.52 31.22 19.18
CA ARG A 107 6.10 32.58 18.80
C ARG A 107 7.26 33.44 18.32
N ASP A 108 8.41 33.39 18.99
CA ASP A 108 9.61 34.16 18.61
C ASP A 108 10.10 33.75 17.21
N ILE A 109 10.12 32.45 16.91
CA ILE A 109 10.48 31.93 15.58
C ILE A 109 9.45 32.35 14.52
N ILE A 110 8.15 32.25 14.81
CA ILE A 110 7.09 32.67 13.88
C ILE A 110 7.16 34.17 13.60
N GLU A 111 7.46 34.99 14.61
CA GLU A 111 7.65 36.43 14.45
C GLU A 111 8.88 36.73 13.58
N LYS A 112 9.99 36.01 13.80
CA LYS A 112 11.18 36.11 12.95
C LYS A 112 10.86 35.76 11.49
N LEU A 113 10.13 34.66 11.26
CA LEU A 113 9.69 34.26 9.92
C LEU A 113 8.75 35.28 9.28
N ARG A 114 7.80 35.85 10.03
CA ARG A 114 6.89 36.88 9.51
C ARG A 114 7.61 38.20 9.17
N SER A 115 8.73 38.49 9.83
CA SER A 115 9.56 39.65 9.51
C SER A 115 10.33 39.51 8.20
N LEU A 116 10.39 38.30 7.62
CA LEU A 116 10.94 38.08 6.29
C LEU A 116 10.00 38.65 5.23
N ARG A 117 10.60 39.21 4.18
CA ARG A 117 9.89 39.86 3.06
C ARG A 117 8.88 38.90 2.42
N GLU A 118 7.68 39.40 2.09
CA GLU A 118 6.67 38.63 1.35
C GLU A 118 7.28 38.07 0.05
N GLY A 119 7.39 36.73 -0.03
CA GLY A 119 7.99 36.00 -1.16
C GLY A 119 9.40 35.44 -0.93
N SER A 120 9.87 35.35 0.31
CA SER A 120 11.13 34.65 0.63
C SER A 120 11.07 33.15 0.26
N ASN A 121 12.17 32.61 -0.26
CA ASN A 121 12.27 31.19 -0.59
C ASN A 121 12.45 30.35 0.69
N SER A 122 12.14 29.05 0.64
CA SER A 122 12.33 28.16 1.80
C SER A 122 13.77 28.12 2.31
N THR A 123 14.75 28.38 1.46
CA THR A 123 16.16 28.51 1.86
C THR A 123 16.38 29.70 2.80
N ASP A 124 15.76 30.85 2.50
CA ASP A 124 15.89 32.07 3.30
C ASP A 124 15.22 31.90 4.67
N GLU A 125 14.08 31.17 4.71
CA GLU A 125 13.38 30.82 5.95
C GLU A 125 14.24 29.91 6.84
N ILE A 126 14.89 28.89 6.26
CA ILE A 126 15.80 27.98 6.99
C ILE A 126 16.97 28.76 7.56
N GLU A 127 17.60 29.63 6.76
CA GLU A 127 18.75 30.44 7.19
C GLU A 127 18.37 31.39 8.33
N ALA A 128 17.21 32.06 8.23
CA ALA A 128 16.73 32.97 9.25
C ALA A 128 16.51 32.28 10.61
N VAL A 129 15.95 31.07 10.60
CA VAL A 129 15.72 30.30 11.83
C VAL A 129 17.04 29.77 12.41
N GLU A 130 17.98 29.34 11.57
CA GLU A 130 19.29 28.89 12.05
C GLU A 130 20.11 30.06 12.63
N MET A 131 20.07 31.24 12.01
CA MET A 131 20.66 32.45 12.57
C MET A 131 20.05 32.81 13.92
N TRP A 132 18.72 32.76 14.03
CA TRP A 132 18.03 32.98 15.31
C TRP A 132 18.49 31.99 16.39
N ARG A 133 18.65 30.71 16.04
CA ARG A 133 19.14 29.67 16.96
C ARG A 133 20.54 29.99 17.47
N ILE A 134 21.44 30.41 16.58
CA ILE A 134 22.83 30.76 16.93
C ILE A 134 22.87 32.00 17.83
N GLU A 135 22.10 33.03 17.50
CA GLU A 135 21.96 34.25 18.30
C GLU A 135 21.48 33.92 19.72
N ARG A 136 20.38 33.15 19.84
CA ARG A 136 19.84 32.74 21.14
C ARG A 136 20.77 31.83 21.94
N LEU A 137 21.55 30.98 21.29
CA LEU A 137 22.57 30.18 21.96
C LEU A 137 23.70 31.04 22.53
N ASN A 138 24.08 32.10 21.82
CA ASN A 138 25.09 33.04 22.31
C ASN A 138 24.56 33.86 23.49
N ASP A 139 23.33 34.38 23.42
CA ASP A 139 22.69 35.09 24.55
C ASP A 139 22.66 34.23 25.83
N LEU A 140 22.34 32.94 25.68
CA LEU A 140 22.30 31.98 26.78
C LEU A 140 23.70 31.68 27.36
N LYS A 141 24.76 31.84 26.57
CA LYS A 141 26.16 31.64 26.99
C LYS A 141 26.75 32.89 27.68
N THR A 142 26.38 34.09 27.23
CA THR A 142 26.87 35.36 27.78
C THR A 142 26.05 35.85 28.98
N SER A 143 24.92 35.20 29.28
CA SER A 143 24.05 35.51 30.43
C SER A 143 23.55 36.96 30.44
N GLU A 144 23.30 37.52 29.26
CA GLU A 144 22.81 38.89 29.11
C GLU A 144 21.34 39.05 29.56
N ARG A 145 21.03 40.24 30.11
CA ARG A 145 19.70 40.64 30.63
C ARG A 145 18.55 40.58 29.61
N SER A 146 18.85 40.42 28.31
CA SER A 146 17.87 40.35 27.22
C SER A 146 16.97 39.10 27.27
N LEU A 147 17.37 38.07 28.03
CA LEU A 147 16.63 36.79 28.16
C LEU A 147 15.46 36.81 29.16
N SER A 148 15.27 37.92 29.90
CA SER A 148 14.24 38.02 30.95
C SER A 148 12.81 37.79 30.44
N ASP A 149 12.55 38.11 29.16
CA ASP A 149 11.21 37.99 28.57
C ASP A 149 10.90 36.54 28.15
N LEU A 150 11.91 35.80 27.70
CA LEU A 150 11.74 34.43 27.20
C LEU A 150 11.81 33.40 28.32
N VAL A 151 12.76 33.54 29.23
CA VAL A 151 13.12 32.54 30.24
C VAL A 151 12.89 33.08 31.65
N SER A 152 12.16 32.36 32.48
CA SER A 152 11.79 32.82 33.83
C SER A 152 12.73 32.33 34.94
N SER A 153 13.65 31.40 34.64
CA SER A 153 14.63 30.92 35.61
C SER A 153 15.94 30.45 34.98
N ALA A 154 17.04 30.48 35.74
CA ALA A 154 18.33 29.90 35.31
C ALA A 154 18.23 28.40 34.94
N LYS A 155 17.30 27.68 35.57
CA LYS A 155 17.00 26.28 35.24
C LYS A 155 16.44 26.18 33.83
N GLU A 156 15.43 26.98 33.49
CA GLU A 156 14.84 27.03 32.15
C GLU A 156 15.85 27.49 31.10
N ALA A 157 16.75 28.42 31.42
CA ALA A 157 17.81 28.87 30.52
C ALA A 157 18.73 27.71 30.12
N ASN A 158 19.13 26.90 31.11
CA ASN A 158 19.94 25.72 30.85
C ASN A 158 19.18 24.64 30.06
N MET A 159 17.88 24.44 30.33
CA MET A 159 17.06 23.51 29.53
C MET A 159 16.96 23.96 28.06
N LEU A 160 16.73 25.25 27.84
CA LEU A 160 16.64 25.82 26.50
C LEU A 160 17.98 25.73 25.77
N ARG A 161 19.09 26.00 26.44
CA ARG A 161 20.44 25.83 25.88
C ARG A 161 20.67 24.40 25.41
N VAL A 162 20.37 23.40 26.24
CA VAL A 162 20.51 21.99 25.88
C VAL A 162 19.60 21.64 24.70
N ALA A 163 18.38 22.18 24.66
CA ALA A 163 17.45 21.94 23.56
C ALA A 163 17.92 22.54 22.24
N LEU A 164 18.41 23.77 22.26
CA LEU A 164 18.94 24.45 21.07
C LEU A 164 20.26 23.85 20.61
N GLU A 165 21.15 23.42 21.50
CA GLU A 165 22.48 22.91 21.14
C GLU A 165 22.44 21.44 20.70
N LEU A 166 21.72 20.58 21.44
CA LEU A 166 21.76 19.12 21.25
C LEU A 166 20.47 18.53 20.66
N ASN A 167 19.30 19.10 20.99
CA ASN A 167 18.00 18.50 20.65
C ASN A 167 17.17 19.36 19.67
N TRP A 168 17.83 20.12 18.78
CA TRP A 168 17.18 21.12 17.95
C TRP A 168 16.04 20.57 17.09
N ARG A 169 16.26 19.44 16.39
CA ARG A 169 15.22 18.80 15.58
C ARG A 169 14.00 18.40 16.41
N THR A 170 14.24 17.76 17.55
CA THR A 170 13.15 17.38 18.47
C THR A 170 12.42 18.59 19.03
N LEU A 171 13.11 19.70 19.29
CA LEU A 171 12.47 20.94 19.70
C LEU A 171 11.56 21.49 18.59
N MET A 172 12.02 21.51 17.34
CA MET A 172 11.25 21.95 16.17
C MET A 172 10.00 21.10 15.95
N ASP A 173 10.13 19.78 16.05
CA ASP A 173 8.99 18.84 16.00
C ASP A 173 8.00 19.11 17.14
N ASP A 174 8.50 19.29 18.37
CA ASP A 174 7.70 19.53 19.57
C ASP A 174 6.93 20.87 19.54
N ILE A 175 7.44 21.87 18.83
CA ILE A 175 6.79 23.18 18.65
C ILE A 175 5.99 23.27 17.34
N GLY A 176 6.02 22.22 16.51
CA GLY A 176 5.26 22.13 15.27
C GLY A 176 5.75 23.07 14.16
N ILE A 177 7.03 23.47 14.17
CA ILE A 177 7.61 24.28 13.10
C ILE A 177 8.32 23.35 12.12
N TRP A 178 7.73 23.20 10.94
CA TRP A 178 8.29 22.43 9.83
C TRP A 178 8.43 23.36 8.62
N ILE A 179 9.68 23.58 8.19
CA ILE A 179 9.99 24.36 6.99
C ILE A 179 10.29 23.34 5.87
N PRO A 180 9.52 23.32 4.78
CA PRO A 180 9.76 22.39 3.68
C PRO A 180 11.13 22.68 3.08
N ALA A 181 11.98 21.66 2.96
CA ALA A 181 13.20 21.79 2.18
C ALA A 181 12.78 22.01 0.71
N ASN A 182 13.32 23.05 0.06
CA ASN A 182 13.23 23.14 -1.39
C ASN A 182 14.15 22.05 -1.97
N VAL A 183 13.62 20.83 -2.07
CA VAL A 183 14.30 19.75 -2.76
C VAL A 183 14.11 20.03 -4.23
N THR A 184 15.07 20.72 -4.84
CA THR A 184 15.29 20.55 -6.27
C THR A 184 15.60 19.07 -6.45
N ASN A 185 14.63 18.29 -6.92
CA ASN A 185 14.91 17.00 -7.53
C ASN A 185 15.45 17.33 -8.91
N PRO A 186 16.78 17.38 -9.16
CA PRO A 186 17.23 17.16 -10.51
C PRO A 186 16.71 15.76 -10.86
N GLU A 187 15.71 15.68 -11.72
CA GLU A 187 15.41 14.43 -12.40
C GLU A 187 16.68 14.09 -13.19
N HIS A 188 17.55 13.29 -12.57
CA HIS A 188 18.58 12.62 -13.31
C HIS A 188 17.83 11.55 -14.10
N ASN A 189 17.68 11.79 -15.39
CA ASN A 189 17.23 10.76 -16.29
C ASN A 189 18.38 9.74 -16.38
N ASP A 190 18.47 8.84 -15.40
CA ASP A 190 19.44 7.75 -15.33
C ASP A 190 19.18 6.71 -16.43
N LYS A 191 18.11 6.91 -17.22
CA LYS A 191 17.82 6.13 -18.41
C LYS A 191 18.85 6.49 -19.49
N PRO A 192 19.72 5.56 -19.89
CA PRO A 192 20.64 5.82 -21.00
C PRO A 192 19.83 6.11 -22.27
N ASP A 193 20.25 7.10 -23.05
CA ASP A 193 19.55 7.59 -24.26
C ASP A 193 19.22 6.52 -25.32
N ASN A 194 19.78 5.30 -25.17
CA ASN A 194 19.68 4.19 -26.12
C ASN A 194 19.12 2.89 -25.53
N GLU A 195 18.54 2.88 -24.32
CA GLU A 195 17.77 1.72 -23.89
C GLU A 195 16.40 1.71 -24.58
N PRO A 196 16.05 0.66 -25.34
CA PRO A 196 14.68 0.51 -25.81
C PRO A 196 13.78 0.52 -24.58
N GLU A 197 12.72 1.34 -24.61
CA GLU A 197 11.65 1.25 -23.61
C GLU A 197 11.32 -0.22 -23.41
N GLU A 198 11.40 -0.69 -22.15
CA GLU A 198 11.00 -2.05 -21.81
C GLU A 198 9.62 -2.26 -22.42
N ALA A 199 9.55 -3.07 -23.47
CA ALA A 199 8.30 -3.26 -24.19
C ALA A 199 7.30 -3.81 -23.19
N GLU A 200 6.26 -3.03 -22.90
CA GLU A 200 5.20 -3.45 -21.99
C GLU A 200 4.70 -4.82 -22.47
N ILE A 201 4.82 -5.84 -21.61
CA ILE A 201 4.53 -7.22 -21.98
C ILE A 201 3.02 -7.33 -22.22
N ILE A 202 2.62 -7.46 -23.49
CA ILE A 202 1.23 -7.68 -23.87
C ILE A 202 0.85 -9.13 -23.56
N PRO A 203 -0.13 -9.40 -22.68
CA PRO A 203 -0.55 -10.76 -22.38
C PRO A 203 -1.24 -11.44 -23.57
N GLY A 204 -0.91 -12.72 -23.78
CA GLY A 204 -1.55 -13.56 -24.80
C GLY A 204 -0.64 -13.86 -26.00
N PRO A 205 -1.23 -14.36 -27.11
CA PRO A 205 -0.51 -14.61 -28.35
C PRO A 205 0.14 -13.33 -28.90
N PRO A 206 1.26 -13.44 -29.65
CA PRO A 206 1.90 -12.28 -30.25
C PRO A 206 0.97 -11.59 -31.26
N LEU A 207 0.89 -10.27 -31.18
CA LEU A 207 0.16 -9.45 -32.14
C LEU A 207 0.84 -9.48 -33.51
N GLN A 208 0.04 -9.65 -34.56
CA GLN A 208 0.53 -9.59 -35.93
C GLN A 208 0.86 -8.13 -36.31
N PRO A 209 1.88 -7.86 -37.14
CA PRO A 209 2.23 -6.49 -37.55
C PRO A 209 1.06 -5.73 -38.19
N VAL A 210 0.17 -6.44 -38.89
CA VAL A 210 -1.04 -5.91 -39.53
C VAL A 210 -1.99 -5.23 -38.54
N CYS A 211 -1.89 -5.56 -37.25
CA CYS A 211 -2.74 -5.00 -36.20
C CYS A 211 -2.37 -3.56 -35.81
N ASN A 212 -1.16 -3.10 -36.17
CA ASN A 212 -0.58 -1.80 -35.79
C ASN A 212 -0.94 -1.41 -34.35
N VAL A 213 -0.46 -2.20 -33.39
CA VAL A 213 -0.81 -1.99 -31.98
C VAL A 213 -0.22 -0.69 -31.46
N GLU A 214 -1.09 0.08 -30.80
CA GLU A 214 -0.76 1.25 -30.00
C GLU A 214 -1.24 1.02 -28.56
N LEU A 215 -0.28 1.06 -27.64
CA LEU A 215 -0.56 1.04 -26.21
C LEU A 215 -1.18 2.37 -25.78
N HIS A 216 -1.91 2.35 -24.67
CA HIS A 216 -2.52 3.53 -24.06
C HIS A 216 -3.26 4.42 -25.08
N THR A 217 -4.05 3.82 -25.94
CA THR A 217 -4.71 4.51 -27.05
C THR A 217 -6.15 4.03 -27.17
N ASP A 218 -7.09 4.96 -27.28
CA ASP A 218 -8.48 4.72 -27.66
C ASP A 218 -8.80 5.44 -28.97
N TYR A 219 -9.08 4.66 -30.01
CA TYR A 219 -9.55 5.17 -31.29
C TYR A 219 -11.07 5.39 -31.27
N ALA A 220 -11.50 6.54 -31.77
CA ALA A 220 -12.90 6.81 -32.08
C ALA A 220 -13.37 6.00 -33.30
N GLY A 221 -14.69 5.88 -33.48
CA GLY A 221 -15.28 5.27 -34.65
C GLY A 221 -16.68 4.71 -34.39
N ALA A 222 -17.39 4.38 -35.46
CA ALA A 222 -18.69 3.72 -35.36
C ALA A 222 -18.49 2.25 -34.98
N ALA A 223 -19.15 1.78 -33.91
CA ALA A 223 -19.06 0.39 -33.50
C ALA A 223 -19.73 -0.52 -34.55
N VAL A 224 -18.95 -1.36 -35.21
CA VAL A 224 -19.47 -2.49 -36.02
C VAL A 224 -19.79 -3.69 -35.13
N ARG A 225 -19.12 -3.79 -33.98
CA ARG A 225 -19.47 -4.72 -32.90
C ARG A 225 -19.17 -4.09 -31.54
N TRP A 226 -20.16 -4.12 -30.66
CA TRP A 226 -20.10 -3.50 -29.33
C TRP A 226 -19.29 -4.36 -28.35
N GLY A 227 -18.28 -3.75 -27.71
CA GLY A 227 -17.40 -4.44 -26.75
C GLY A 227 -18.10 -4.89 -25.48
N LEU A 228 -19.14 -4.16 -25.03
CA LEU A 228 -19.96 -4.53 -23.86
C LEU A 228 -20.50 -5.97 -23.89
N THR A 229 -20.69 -6.53 -25.09
CA THR A 229 -21.17 -7.91 -25.30
C THR A 229 -20.17 -8.77 -26.07
N HIS A 230 -19.01 -8.22 -26.41
CA HIS A 230 -17.99 -8.89 -27.21
C HIS A 230 -16.66 -8.90 -26.47
N HIS A 231 -16.38 -10.02 -25.80
CA HIS A 231 -15.16 -10.21 -25.04
C HIS A 231 -14.19 -11.13 -25.79
N LYS A 232 -12.89 -10.86 -25.63
CA LYS A 232 -11.78 -11.65 -26.18
C LYS A 232 -10.69 -11.83 -25.14
N GLU A 233 -10.04 -12.98 -25.12
CA GLU A 233 -9.05 -13.31 -24.08
C GLU A 233 -7.75 -12.49 -24.21
N SER A 234 -7.47 -11.96 -25.40
CA SER A 234 -6.27 -11.17 -25.67
C SER A 234 -6.50 -10.06 -26.69
N ALA A 235 -5.58 -9.10 -26.72
CA ALA A 235 -5.52 -8.06 -27.75
C ALA A 235 -5.34 -8.65 -29.16
N ALA A 236 -4.55 -9.73 -29.28
CA ALA A 236 -4.35 -10.44 -30.54
C ALA A 236 -5.66 -11.04 -31.06
N ASP A 237 -6.47 -11.65 -30.19
CA ASP A 237 -7.77 -12.20 -30.56
C ASP A 237 -8.78 -11.11 -30.94
N CYS A 238 -8.66 -9.93 -30.33
CA CYS A 238 -9.48 -8.77 -30.69
C CYS A 238 -9.12 -8.21 -32.08
N CYS A 239 -7.83 -8.04 -32.37
CA CYS A 239 -7.38 -7.68 -33.71
C CYS A 239 -7.82 -8.73 -34.75
N GLN A 240 -7.64 -10.02 -34.45
CA GLN A 240 -8.06 -11.09 -35.36
C GLN A 240 -9.58 -11.05 -35.62
N ALA A 241 -10.38 -10.75 -34.60
CA ALA A 241 -11.82 -10.58 -34.77
C ALA A 241 -12.17 -9.38 -35.68
N CYS A 242 -11.40 -8.30 -35.65
CA CYS A 242 -11.55 -7.18 -36.58
C CYS A 242 -11.24 -7.61 -38.01
N LEU A 243 -10.09 -8.28 -38.22
CA LEU A 243 -9.69 -8.82 -39.53
C LEU A 243 -10.75 -9.77 -40.09
N ASP A 244 -11.29 -10.65 -39.25
CA ASP A 244 -12.31 -11.61 -39.65
C ASP A 244 -13.63 -10.91 -39.96
N GLN A 245 -14.06 -9.93 -39.17
CA GLN A 245 -15.27 -9.16 -39.48
C GLN A 245 -15.12 -8.41 -40.80
N ALA A 246 -13.96 -7.77 -41.04
CA ALA A 246 -13.70 -7.03 -42.27
C ALA A 246 -13.74 -7.91 -43.53
N LYS A 247 -13.26 -9.16 -43.43
CA LYS A 247 -13.28 -10.15 -44.50
C LYS A 247 -14.69 -10.67 -44.81
N HIS A 248 -15.51 -10.88 -43.78
CA HIS A 248 -16.85 -11.48 -43.93
C HIS A 248 -17.98 -10.47 -44.08
N ALA A 249 -17.69 -9.16 -43.94
CA ALA A 249 -18.65 -8.10 -44.12
C ALA A 249 -19.30 -8.13 -45.51
N LYS A 250 -20.63 -8.06 -45.55
CA LYS A 250 -21.40 -8.09 -46.80
C LYS A 250 -21.30 -6.74 -47.53
N PRO A 251 -21.60 -6.71 -48.85
CA PRO A 251 -21.70 -5.46 -49.58
C PRO A 251 -22.71 -4.51 -48.90
N GLY A 252 -22.24 -3.31 -48.52
CA GLY A 252 -23.04 -2.30 -47.83
C GLY A 252 -22.92 -2.30 -46.29
N GLU A 253 -22.27 -3.31 -45.69
CA GLU A 253 -21.94 -3.30 -44.26
C GLU A 253 -20.63 -2.54 -44.00
N MET A 254 -20.54 -1.91 -42.83
CA MET A 254 -19.29 -1.31 -42.37
C MET A 254 -18.27 -2.41 -42.06
N LYS A 255 -17.09 -2.29 -42.66
CA LYS A 255 -15.95 -3.18 -42.41
C LYS A 255 -15.17 -2.65 -41.22
N CYS A 256 -14.83 -3.52 -40.28
CA CYS A 256 -13.94 -3.15 -39.19
C CYS A 256 -12.61 -2.69 -39.77
N ASN A 257 -12.11 -1.55 -39.31
CA ASN A 257 -10.73 -1.15 -39.56
C ASN A 257 -9.99 -0.75 -38.27
N ILE A 258 -10.69 -0.68 -37.14
CA ILE A 258 -10.17 -0.27 -35.85
C ILE A 258 -10.59 -1.31 -34.81
N TRP A 259 -9.66 -1.77 -33.99
CA TRP A 259 -9.94 -2.60 -32.83
C TRP A 259 -9.51 -1.87 -31.55
N VAL A 260 -10.30 -1.97 -30.49
CA VAL A 260 -9.99 -1.41 -29.16
C VAL A 260 -10.25 -2.49 -28.11
N TYR A 261 -9.27 -2.77 -27.28
CA TYR A 261 -9.24 -3.86 -26.32
C TYR A 261 -8.99 -3.34 -24.90
N CYS A 262 -9.68 -3.91 -23.90
CA CYS A 262 -9.44 -3.63 -22.50
C CYS A 262 -8.54 -4.70 -21.84
N PRO A 263 -7.23 -4.45 -21.66
CA PRO A 263 -6.32 -5.40 -21.01
C PRO A 263 -6.41 -5.39 -19.48
N SER A 264 -6.95 -4.33 -18.87
CA SER A 264 -6.99 -4.17 -17.41
C SER A 264 -7.99 -5.13 -16.76
N GLU A 265 -7.55 -5.90 -15.75
CA GLU A 265 -8.44 -6.77 -14.95
C GLU A 265 -9.50 -5.97 -14.16
N PHE A 266 -9.21 -4.68 -13.88
CA PHE A 266 -10.10 -3.78 -13.16
C PHE A 266 -11.05 -3.01 -14.09
N GLY A 267 -11.05 -3.33 -15.38
CA GLY A 267 -11.81 -2.58 -16.39
C GLY A 267 -11.08 -1.35 -16.91
N CYS A 268 -11.69 -0.71 -17.90
CA CYS A 268 -11.10 0.41 -18.62
C CYS A 268 -11.99 1.65 -18.53
N PHE A 269 -11.37 2.82 -18.38
CA PHE A 269 -12.09 4.07 -18.27
C PHE A 269 -12.48 4.62 -19.65
N SER A 270 -13.74 5.00 -19.80
CA SER A 270 -14.27 5.77 -20.93
C SER A 270 -15.21 6.85 -20.37
N PRO A 271 -15.26 8.06 -20.94
CA PRO A 271 -16.16 9.13 -20.48
C PRO A 271 -17.60 8.93 -21.00
N ASP A 272 -18.18 7.76 -20.72
CA ASP A 272 -19.56 7.44 -21.06
C ASP A 272 -20.32 6.86 -19.87
N ILE A 273 -21.56 6.42 -20.11
CA ILE A 273 -22.48 5.93 -19.06
C ILE A 273 -22.23 4.47 -18.67
N TYR A 274 -21.32 3.78 -19.35
CA TYR A 274 -21.08 2.36 -19.16
C TYR A 274 -19.86 2.10 -18.27
N GLU A 275 -19.91 0.96 -17.58
CA GLU A 275 -18.77 0.43 -16.84
C GLU A 275 -18.10 -0.64 -17.71
N HIS A 276 -16.91 -0.31 -18.24
CA HIS A 276 -16.20 -1.23 -19.13
C HIS A 276 -15.36 -2.23 -18.36
N LYS A 277 -15.48 -3.50 -18.75
CA LYS A 277 -14.88 -4.63 -18.06
C LYS A 277 -13.63 -5.14 -18.78
N HIS A 278 -12.85 -5.94 -18.05
CA HIS A 278 -11.73 -6.68 -18.60
C HIS A 278 -12.17 -7.49 -19.83
N GLN A 279 -11.28 -7.60 -20.83
CA GLN A 279 -11.48 -8.36 -22.07
C GLN A 279 -12.49 -7.80 -23.07
N GLU A 280 -13.08 -6.62 -22.82
CA GLU A 280 -13.92 -5.98 -23.82
C GLU A 280 -13.16 -5.72 -25.13
N CYS A 281 -13.76 -6.14 -26.24
CA CYS A 281 -13.23 -6.00 -27.59
C CYS A 281 -14.22 -5.23 -28.46
N TRP A 282 -13.88 -3.99 -28.76
CA TRP A 282 -14.65 -3.09 -29.59
C TRP A 282 -14.13 -3.15 -31.02
N LEU A 283 -15.01 -3.52 -31.95
CA LEU A 283 -14.72 -3.47 -33.38
C LEU A 283 -15.37 -2.21 -33.93
N LYS A 284 -14.57 -1.32 -34.49
CA LYS A 284 -14.99 -0.01 -34.96
C LYS A 284 -14.63 0.20 -36.43
N MET A 285 -15.34 1.14 -37.06
CA MET A 285 -15.08 1.65 -38.40
C MET A 285 -15.05 3.18 -38.37
N ASP A 286 -13.99 3.77 -38.92
CA ASP A 286 -13.93 5.19 -39.28
C ASP A 286 -13.15 5.33 -40.59
N GLU A 287 -13.66 6.08 -41.57
CA GLU A 287 -12.95 6.31 -42.84
C GLU A 287 -11.60 6.97 -42.63
N LYS A 288 -11.50 7.80 -41.58
CA LYS A 288 -10.26 8.44 -41.14
C LYS A 288 -10.11 8.14 -39.65
N PRO A 289 -9.35 7.11 -39.27
CA PRO A 289 -9.14 6.75 -37.87
C PRO A 289 -8.69 7.95 -37.05
N ARG A 290 -9.52 8.35 -36.09
CA ARG A 290 -9.27 9.48 -35.18
C ARG A 290 -8.99 8.96 -33.79
N ILE A 291 -7.94 9.47 -33.17
CA ILE A 291 -7.59 9.17 -31.80
C ILE A 291 -8.50 9.99 -30.89
N ASN A 292 -9.15 9.33 -29.94
CA ASN A 292 -9.95 9.97 -28.90
C ASN A 292 -9.06 10.36 -27.73
N PHE A 293 -8.32 9.39 -27.19
CA PHE A 293 -7.35 9.59 -26.12
C PHE A 293 -6.08 8.80 -26.42
N LYS A 294 -4.93 9.37 -26.04
CA LYS A 294 -3.61 8.73 -26.18
C LYS A 294 -2.69 9.09 -25.03
N ASP A 295 -1.88 8.13 -24.63
CA ASP A 295 -0.88 8.19 -23.57
C ASP A 295 -1.50 8.57 -22.21
N LYS A 296 -1.57 9.86 -21.89
CA LYS A 296 -2.03 10.38 -20.59
C LYS A 296 -3.19 11.34 -20.77
N TYR A 297 -4.15 11.27 -19.85
CA TYR A 297 -5.19 12.29 -19.74
C TYR A 297 -4.57 13.59 -19.20
N SER A 298 -4.92 14.73 -19.79
CA SER A 298 -4.43 16.03 -19.30
C SER A 298 -4.94 16.31 -17.88
N GLU A 299 -4.19 17.10 -17.10
CA GLU A 299 -4.60 17.49 -15.75
C GLU A 299 -5.97 18.18 -15.77
N SER A 300 -6.18 19.12 -16.69
CA SER A 300 -7.46 19.80 -16.90
C SER A 300 -8.63 18.85 -17.19
N TYR A 301 -8.36 17.75 -17.90
CA TYR A 301 -9.39 16.75 -18.19
C TYR A 301 -9.72 15.93 -16.93
N ARG A 302 -8.71 15.57 -16.14
CA ARG A 302 -8.88 14.83 -14.88
C ARG A 302 -9.53 15.69 -13.78
N ASP A 303 -9.31 17.00 -13.78
CA ASP A 303 -10.00 17.93 -12.88
C ASP A 303 -11.52 17.95 -13.13
N SER A 304 -11.92 17.87 -14.40
CA SER A 304 -13.33 17.77 -14.80
C SER A 304 -13.89 16.35 -14.76
N HIS A 305 -13.03 15.33 -14.81
CA HIS A 305 -13.37 13.91 -14.74
C HIS A 305 -12.53 13.20 -13.66
N PRO A 306 -12.89 13.34 -12.37
CA PRO A 306 -12.07 12.84 -11.25
C PRO A 306 -11.84 11.32 -11.26
N THR A 307 -12.68 10.56 -11.96
CA THR A 307 -12.57 9.11 -12.12
C THR A 307 -11.60 8.70 -13.24
N ALA A 308 -11.15 9.65 -14.07
CA ALA A 308 -10.22 9.36 -15.15
C ALA A 308 -8.82 9.00 -14.58
N PRO A 309 -8.25 7.85 -14.99
CA PRO A 309 -6.90 7.47 -14.58
C PRO A 309 -5.86 8.43 -15.17
N VAL A 310 -4.60 8.28 -14.77
CA VAL A 310 -3.50 9.09 -15.31
C VAL A 310 -3.20 8.70 -16.76
N VAL A 311 -3.20 7.40 -17.04
CA VAL A 311 -2.84 6.81 -18.34
C VAL A 311 -4.09 6.21 -18.98
N VAL A 312 -4.20 6.30 -20.30
CA VAL A 312 -5.28 5.67 -21.07
C VAL A 312 -5.19 4.14 -20.90
N PRO A 313 -6.24 3.47 -20.40
CA PRO A 313 -6.16 2.04 -20.07
C PRO A 313 -6.43 1.12 -21.26
N TRP A 314 -6.79 1.68 -22.42
CA TRP A 314 -7.11 0.93 -23.64
C TRP A 314 -5.88 0.62 -24.47
N MET A 315 -5.92 -0.52 -25.15
CA MET A 315 -4.99 -0.88 -26.22
C MET A 315 -5.76 -0.93 -27.52
N SER A 316 -5.24 -0.34 -28.59
CA SER A 316 -5.97 -0.31 -29.86
C SER A 316 -5.05 -0.33 -31.05
N GLY A 317 -5.63 -0.47 -32.24
CA GLY A 317 -4.88 -0.38 -33.47
C GLY A 317 -5.79 -0.24 -34.68
N VAL A 318 -5.23 0.31 -35.74
CA VAL A 318 -5.85 0.35 -37.06
C VAL A 318 -5.29 -0.81 -37.87
N ILE A 319 -6.14 -1.67 -38.41
CA ILE A 319 -5.64 -2.77 -39.24
C ILE A 319 -5.13 -2.23 -40.59
N SER A 320 -3.99 -2.74 -41.05
CA SER A 320 -3.55 -2.55 -42.43
C SER A 320 -4.20 -3.61 -43.34
N ASN A 321 -4.54 -3.24 -44.57
CA ASN A 321 -4.92 -4.21 -45.61
C ASN A 321 -3.68 -4.74 -46.34
#